data_AF-A0ABC9NMW8-F1
#
_entry.id   AF-A0ABC9NMW8-F1
#
_cell.length_a   1.000
_cell.length_b   1.000
_cell.length_c   1.000
_cell.angle_alpha   90.00
_cell.angle_beta   90.00
_cell.angle_gamma   90.00
#
_symmetry.space_group_name_H-M   'P 1'
#
loop_
_entity.id
_entity.type
_entity.pdbx_description
1 polymer ?
#
loop_
_entity_poly.entity_id
_entity_poly.type
_entity_poly.pdbx_seq_one_letter_code
_entity_poly.pdbx_strand_id
1 'polypeptide(L)'
;MEQTRSASSLQESVRNEVQNRVNSFAFSVNPGEFSCSEQHLRCPITLCIPETGVFVKNAQCSNVSSLYDKNALTEILRRNATHPLSREPFTPGMIVLKEECHFSSAEQHFCVLPGVDTRL
;
A
#
# COMPACT_ATOMS: atom_id res chain seq x y z
N MET A 1 29.70 19.96 4.61
CA MET A 1 28.24 19.94 4.91
C MET A 1 27.40 19.49 3.70
N GLU A 2 27.96 18.78 2.71
CA GLU A 2 27.24 18.43 1.46
C GLU A 2 26.55 17.05 1.48
N GLN A 3 26.96 16.12 2.35
CA GLN A 3 26.43 14.75 2.35
C GLN A 3 24.98 14.64 2.88
N THR A 4 24.55 15.54 3.77
CA THR A 4 23.20 15.53 4.36
C THR A 4 22.12 16.08 3.43
N ARG A 5 22.47 16.97 2.48
CA ARG A 5 21.53 17.59 1.54
C ARG A 5 21.10 16.63 0.42
N SER A 6 21.98 15.72 0.02
CA SER A 6 21.70 14.74 -1.04
C SER A 6 20.76 13.64 -0.57
N ALA A 7 20.92 13.18 0.69
CA ALA A 7 20.06 12.13 1.26
C ALA A 7 18.62 12.62 1.51
N SER A 8 18.44 13.89 1.91
CA SER A 8 17.10 14.46 2.13
C SER A 8 16.31 14.63 0.83
N SER A 9 16.99 15.02 -0.27
CA SER A 9 16.39 15.15 -1.60
C SER A 9 15.88 13.81 -2.15
N LEU A 10 16.66 12.74 -1.98
CA LEU A 10 16.27 11.39 -2.42
C LEU A 10 15.07 10.86 -1.63
N GLN A 11 15.05 11.04 -0.31
CA GLN A 11 13.91 10.63 0.52
C GLN A 11 12.63 11.36 0.13
N GLU A 12 12.72 12.66 -0.18
CA GLU A 12 11.58 13.44 -0.65
C GLU A 12 11.06 12.95 -2.01
N SER A 13 11.96 12.64 -2.95
CA SER A 13 11.60 12.04 -4.24
C SER A 13 10.86 10.70 -4.09
N VAL A 14 11.36 9.82 -3.22
CA VAL A 14 10.74 8.51 -2.96
C VAL A 14 9.35 8.69 -2.36
N ARG A 15 9.17 9.61 -1.39
CA ARG A 15 7.85 9.89 -0.81
C ARG A 15 6.87 10.43 -1.84
N ASN A 16 7.32 11.34 -2.71
CA ASN A 16 6.49 11.88 -3.78
C ASN A 16 6.05 10.77 -4.74
N GLU A 17 6.94 9.85 -5.10
CA GLU A 17 6.57 8.70 -5.91
C GLU A 17 5.56 7.78 -5.22
N VAL A 18 5.75 7.47 -3.93
CA VAL A 18 4.80 6.68 -3.15
C VAL A 18 3.43 7.36 -3.12
N GLN A 19 3.38 8.67 -2.82
CA GLN A 19 2.13 9.41 -2.79
C GLN A 19 1.44 9.46 -4.16
N ASN A 20 2.21 9.60 -5.24
CA ASN A 20 1.70 9.54 -6.61
C ASN A 20 1.08 8.18 -6.90
N ARG A 21 1.73 7.08 -6.52
CA ARG A 21 1.16 5.74 -6.67
C ARG A 21 -0.10 5.55 -5.84
N VAL A 22 -0.13 6.02 -4.59
CA VAL A 22 -1.35 5.99 -3.76
C VAL A 22 -2.50 6.70 -4.45
N ASN A 23 -2.24 7.87 -5.04
CA ASN A 23 -3.26 8.62 -5.75
C ASN A 23 -3.73 7.93 -7.03
N SER A 24 -2.81 7.34 -7.80
CA SER A 24 -3.11 6.70 -9.09
C SER A 24 -3.71 5.31 -8.97
N PHE A 25 -3.35 4.54 -7.94
CA PHE A 25 -3.78 3.14 -7.76
C PHE A 25 -4.97 3.00 -6.81
N ALA A 26 -5.40 4.10 -6.19
CA ALA A 26 -6.61 4.10 -5.38
C ALA A 26 -7.86 3.88 -6.24
N PHE A 27 -8.82 3.14 -5.70
CA PHE A 27 -10.05 2.76 -6.37
C PHE A 27 -11.24 2.81 -5.42
N SER A 28 -12.45 2.95 -5.97
CA SER A 28 -13.70 2.86 -5.19
C SER A 28 -13.90 1.43 -4.70
N VAL A 29 -14.07 1.23 -3.40
CA VAL A 29 -14.25 -0.10 -2.82
C VAL A 29 -15.73 -0.43 -2.76
N ASN A 30 -16.09 -1.51 -3.43
CA ASN A 30 -17.42 -2.12 -3.34
C ASN A 30 -17.26 -3.53 -2.74
N PRO A 31 -17.70 -3.78 -1.49
CA PRO A 31 -17.55 -5.09 -0.85
C PRO A 31 -18.13 -6.25 -1.66
N GLY A 32 -19.19 -6.01 -2.44
CA GLY A 32 -19.82 -7.03 -3.28
C GLY A 32 -18.96 -7.50 -4.46
N GLU A 33 -17.89 -6.79 -4.81
CA GLU A 33 -16.94 -7.20 -5.87
C GLU A 33 -15.86 -8.16 -5.36
N PHE A 34 -15.73 -8.34 -4.04
CA PHE A 34 -14.71 -9.18 -3.45
C PHE A 34 -15.28 -10.55 -3.09
N SER A 35 -14.49 -11.60 -3.31
CA SER A 35 -14.83 -12.99 -2.97
C SER A 35 -14.62 -13.33 -1.49
N CYS A 36 -14.35 -12.34 -0.64
CA CYS A 36 -14.05 -12.50 0.78
C CYS A 36 -15.10 -11.81 1.66
N SER A 37 -15.14 -12.17 2.94
CA SER A 37 -15.98 -11.47 3.91
C SER A 37 -15.44 -10.06 4.19
N GLU A 38 -16.35 -9.16 4.58
CA GLU A 38 -16.07 -7.75 4.86
C GLU A 38 -14.94 -7.52 5.87
N GLN A 39 -14.72 -8.45 6.79
CA GLN A 39 -13.66 -8.36 7.79
C GLN A 39 -12.25 -8.23 7.15
N HIS A 40 -12.05 -8.84 5.97
CA HIS A 40 -10.77 -8.79 5.26
C HIS A 40 -10.57 -7.48 4.48
N LEU A 41 -11.63 -6.67 4.32
CA LEU A 41 -11.61 -5.38 3.64
C LEU A 41 -11.38 -4.20 4.59
N ARG A 42 -11.31 -4.46 5.90
CA ARG A 42 -11.14 -3.40 6.90
C ARG A 42 -9.72 -2.85 6.83
N CYS A 43 -9.64 -1.52 6.69
CA CYS A 43 -8.36 -0.83 6.73
C CYS A 43 -7.66 -1.03 8.09
N PRO A 44 -6.37 -1.42 8.12
CA PRO A 44 -5.63 -1.59 9.37
C PRO A 44 -5.49 -0.31 10.22
N ILE A 45 -5.70 0.87 9.61
CA ILE A 45 -5.59 2.17 10.30
C ILE A 45 -6.95 2.59 10.87
N THR A 46 -7.98 2.64 10.01
CA THR A 46 -9.30 3.17 10.40
C THR A 46 -10.21 2.11 11.02
N LEU A 47 -9.88 0.82 10.85
CA LEU A 47 -10.69 -0.32 11.25
C LEU A 47 -12.08 -0.36 10.58
N CYS A 48 -12.25 0.36 9.48
CA CYS A 48 -13.49 0.41 8.67
C CYS A 48 -13.19 -0.05 7.24
N ILE A 49 -14.23 -0.44 6.50
CA ILE A 49 -14.11 -0.62 5.05
C ILE A 49 -14.00 0.80 4.44
N PRO A 50 -12.92 1.12 3.72
CA PRO A 50 -12.76 2.44 3.14
C PRO A 50 -13.69 2.62 1.94
N GLU A 51 -14.19 3.84 1.69
CA GLU A 51 -14.90 4.15 0.43
C GLU A 51 -13.94 4.17 -0.75
N THR A 52 -12.76 4.76 -0.56
CA THR A 52 -11.66 4.77 -1.53
C THR A 52 -10.44 4.07 -0.93
N GLY A 53 -10.08 2.95 -1.51
CA GLY A 53 -9.05 2.06 -0.99
C GLY A 53 -7.84 1.95 -1.92
N VAL A 54 -6.71 1.53 -1.36
CA VAL A 54 -5.48 1.18 -2.10
C VAL A 54 -4.86 -0.06 -1.47
N PHE A 55 -4.37 -0.98 -2.29
CA PHE A 55 -3.65 -2.14 -1.78
C PHE A 55 -2.20 -1.80 -1.48
N VAL A 56 -1.75 -2.22 -0.30
CA VAL A 56 -0.37 -2.02 0.15
C VAL A 56 0.21 -3.33 0.66
N LYS A 57 1.40 -3.69 0.19
CA LYS A 57 2.16 -4.85 0.69
C LYS A 57 2.47 -4.67 2.17
N ASN A 58 2.29 -5.72 2.97
CA ASN A 58 2.47 -5.66 4.41
C ASN A 58 3.94 -5.39 4.84
N ALA A 59 4.89 -5.68 3.94
CA ALA A 59 6.32 -5.36 4.01
C ALA A 59 6.92 -5.30 2.58
N GLN A 60 8.13 -4.77 2.43
CA GLN A 60 8.79 -4.55 1.13
C GLN A 60 8.85 -5.84 0.29
N CYS A 61 9.25 -6.94 0.94
CA CYS A 61 9.41 -8.25 0.31
C CYS A 61 8.22 -9.18 0.55
N SER A 62 7.11 -8.72 1.13
CA SER A 62 5.94 -9.55 1.38
C SER A 62 5.19 -9.84 0.09
N ASN A 63 4.61 -11.01 -0.10
CA ASN A 63 3.62 -11.27 -1.14
C ASN A 63 2.18 -11.03 -0.64
N VAL A 64 2.02 -10.60 0.61
CA VAL A 64 0.72 -10.32 1.24
C VAL A 64 0.49 -8.82 1.25
N SER A 65 -0.73 -8.41 0.90
CA SER A 65 -1.17 -7.03 0.95
C SER A 65 -2.40 -6.87 1.84
N SER A 66 -2.67 -5.63 2.24
CA SER A 66 -3.91 -5.24 2.92
C SER A 66 -4.53 -4.06 2.20
N LEU A 67 -5.85 -3.91 2.30
CA LEU A 67 -6.58 -2.76 1.79
C LEU A 67 -6.47 -1.60 2.78
N TYR A 68 -5.99 -0.44 2.34
CA TYR A 68 -5.89 0.76 3.17
C TYR A 68 -6.84 1.84 2.68
N ASP A 69 -7.39 2.62 3.61
CA ASP A 69 -8.06 3.87 3.29
C ASP A 69 -7.05 4.87 2.70
N LYS A 70 -7.37 5.42 1.53
CA LYS A 70 -6.49 6.36 0.80
C LYS A 70 -6.11 7.57 1.65
N ASN A 71 -7.08 8.16 2.35
CA ASN A 71 -6.87 9.40 3.10
C ASN A 71 -6.07 9.11 4.37
N ALA A 72 -6.37 8.02 5.07
CA ALA A 72 -5.60 7.60 6.24
C ALA A 72 -4.13 7.30 5.88
N LEU A 73 -3.90 6.60 4.77
CA LEU A 73 -2.55 6.32 4.29
C LEU A 73 -1.81 7.61 3.88
N THR A 74 -2.50 8.53 3.22
CA THR A 74 -1.94 9.84 2.84
C THR A 74 -1.51 10.64 4.07
N GLU A 75 -2.30 10.62 5.16
CA GLU A 75 -1.91 11.25 6.42
C GLU A 75 -0.68 10.59 7.07
N ILE A 76 -0.55 9.26 6.99
CA ILE A 76 0.66 8.54 7.44
C ILE A 76 1.89 9.00 6.67
N LEU A 77 1.80 9.07 5.33
CA LEU A 77 2.88 9.51 4.46
C LEU A 77 3.25 10.98 4.71
N ARG A 78 2.26 11.86 4.84
CA ARG A 78 2.45 13.30 5.13
C ARG A 78 3.19 13.52 6.45
N ARG A 79 2.93 12.68 7.46
CA ARG A 79 3.60 12.72 8.77
C ARG A 79 4.98 12.05 8.77
N ASN A 80 5.43 11.52 7.63
CA ASN A 80 6.66 10.77 7.51
C ASN A 80 6.73 9.57 8.49
N ALA A 81 5.57 8.96 8.76
CA ALA A 81 5.48 7.79 9.63
C ALA A 81 5.77 6.51 8.83
N THR A 82 6.25 5.47 9.52
CA THR A 82 6.57 4.18 8.90
C THR A 82 5.33 3.32 8.68
N HIS A 83 5.49 2.28 7.87
CA HIS A 83 4.42 1.33 7.57
C HIS A 83 3.81 0.75 8.87
N PRO A 84 2.48 0.77 9.04
CA PRO A 84 1.85 0.47 10.33
C PRO A 84 2.04 -0.99 10.79
N LEU A 85 2.22 -1.93 9.86
CA LEU A 85 2.51 -3.35 10.16
C LEU A 85 4.02 -3.61 10.30
N SER A 86 4.79 -3.57 9.21
CA SER A 86 6.23 -3.88 9.21
C SER A 86 7.14 -2.87 9.90
N ARG A 87 6.69 -1.63 10.13
CA ARG A 87 7.52 -0.50 10.59
C ARG A 87 8.64 -0.09 9.63
N GLU A 88 8.63 -0.60 8.40
CA GLU A 88 9.55 -0.21 7.33
C GLU A 88 9.17 1.17 6.75
N PRO A 89 10.12 1.92 6.18
CA PRO A 89 9.79 3.06 5.32
C PRO A 89 8.95 2.59 4.12
N PHE A 90 7.98 3.41 3.71
CA PHE A 90 7.25 3.10 2.49
C PHE A 90 8.17 3.17 1.27
N THR A 91 8.03 2.18 0.39
CA THR A 91 8.67 2.18 -0.92
C THR A 91 7.61 2.15 -2.01
N PRO A 92 7.90 2.66 -3.22
CA PRO A 92 6.91 2.67 -4.30
C PRO A 92 6.41 1.27 -4.67
N GLY A 93 7.27 0.25 -4.54
CA GLY A 93 6.92 -1.16 -4.77
C GLY A 93 6.00 -1.77 -3.71
N MET A 94 5.73 -1.09 -2.60
CA MET A 94 4.69 -1.50 -1.64
C MET A 94 3.28 -1.14 -2.10
N ILE A 95 3.12 -0.15 -2.98
CA ILE A 95 1.79 0.29 -3.46
C ILE A 95 1.45 -0.51 -4.72
N VAL A 96 0.34 -1.24 -4.68
CA VAL A 96 0.00 -2.28 -5.66
C VAL A 96 -1.32 -1.94 -6.34
N LEU A 97 -1.45 -2.26 -7.61
CA LEU A 97 -2.69 -2.10 -8.38
C LEU A 97 -3.77 -3.06 -7.86
N LYS A 98 -5.05 -2.70 -8.04
CA LYS A 98 -6.17 -3.59 -7.69
C LYS A 98 -6.08 -4.91 -8.44
N GLU A 99 -5.71 -4.85 -9.72
CA GLU A 99 -5.65 -5.99 -10.65
C GLU A 99 -4.50 -6.95 -10.35
N GLU A 100 -3.46 -6.47 -9.67
CA GLU A 100 -2.31 -7.26 -9.22
C GLU A 100 -2.57 -7.95 -7.89
N CYS A 101 -3.74 -7.73 -7.28
CA CYS A 101 -4.08 -8.26 -5.98
C CYS A 101 -5.29 -9.20 -6.06
N HIS A 102 -5.20 -10.36 -5.41
CA HIS A 102 -6.30 -11.32 -5.33
C HIS A 102 -6.44 -11.86 -3.92
N PHE A 103 -7.67 -12.19 -3.53
CA PHE A 103 -7.91 -12.87 -2.26
C PHE A 103 -7.63 -14.37 -2.41
N SER A 104 -6.75 -14.91 -1.58
CA SER A 104 -6.54 -16.36 -1.47
C SER A 104 -7.52 -16.93 -0.46
N SER A 105 -8.52 -17.69 -0.93
CA SER A 105 -9.44 -18.38 -0.03
C SER A 105 -8.78 -19.49 0.79
N ALA A 106 -7.64 -20.02 0.35
CA ALA A 106 -6.87 -21.01 1.10
C ALA A 106 -6.14 -20.35 2.29
N GLU A 107 -5.49 -19.21 2.04
CA GLU A 107 -4.66 -18.52 3.04
C GLU A 107 -5.42 -17.44 3.84
N GLN A 108 -6.65 -17.12 3.42
CA GLN A 108 -7.53 -16.12 4.04
C GLN A 108 -6.95 -14.69 4.08
N HIS A 109 -6.15 -14.34 3.07
CA HIS A 109 -5.59 -12.99 2.92
C HIS A 109 -5.41 -12.60 1.46
N PHE A 110 -5.19 -11.31 1.22
CA PHE A 110 -4.85 -10.79 -0.09
C PHE A 110 -3.40 -11.08 -0.45
N CYS A 111 -3.20 -11.67 -1.62
CA CYS A 111 -1.91 -11.97 -2.20
C CYS A 111 -1.67 -11.05 -3.40
N VAL A 112 -0.47 -10.53 -3.49
CA VAL A 112 0.02 -9.85 -4.68
C VAL A 112 0.46 -10.93 -5.66
N LEU A 113 -0.08 -10.87 -6.88
CA LEU A 113 0.37 -11.72 -7.97
C LEU A 113 1.88 -11.52 -8.13
N PRO A 114 2.64 -12.58 -8.41
CA PRO A 114 4.03 -12.43 -8.82
C PRO A 114 4.04 -11.71 -10.17
N GLY A 115 4.04 -10.37 -10.13
CA GLY A 115 4.31 -9.53 -11.28
C GLY A 115 5.77 -9.72 -11.65
N VAL A 116 6.02 -10.03 -12.91
CA VAL A 116 7.33 -10.02 -13.56
C VAL A 116 8.08 -8.80 -13.04
N ASP A 117 9.14 -9.01 -12.25
CA ASP A 117 10.08 -7.95 -11.90
C ASP A 117 10.46 -7.25 -13.20
N THR A 118 9.90 -6.08 -13.50
CA THR A 118 10.55 -5.15 -14.42
C THR A 118 11.73 -4.55 -13.67
N ARG A 119 12.69 -5.42 -13.35
CA ARG A 119 14.08 -5.12 -13.07
C ARG A 119 14.85 -5.53 -14.31
N LEU A 120 14.83 -4.65 -15.32
CA LEU A 120 15.89 -4.52 -16.31
C LEU A 120 16.22 -3.04 -16.42
#